data_AF-A0A4R9AXA9-F1
#
_entry.id   AF-A0A4R9AXA9-F1
#
_cell.length_a   1.000
_cell.length_b   1.000
_cell.length_c   1.000
_cell.angle_alpha   90.00
_cell.angle_beta   90.00
_cell.angle_gamma   90.00
#
_symmetry.space_group_name_H-M   'P 1'
#
loop_
_entity.id
_entity.type
_entity.pdbx_description
1 polymer ?
#
loop_
_entity_poly.entity_id
_entity_poly.type
_entity_poly.pdbx_seq_one_letter_code
_entity_poly.pdbx_strand_id
1 'polypeptide(L)' 'MLLPESVLQSDFFAILATFVAINTVMYAALAIAKTLPRVYLGDLLPGQRRRFETRSIYPETPPDAIPKERHGEAFVQP' A
#
# COMPACT_ATOMS: atom_id res chain seq x y z
N MET A 1 -26.01 19.21 -37.49
CA MET A 1 -27.25 19.71 -36.86
C MET A 1 -26.84 20.53 -35.65
N LEU A 2 -26.72 21.86 -35.79
CA LEU A 2 -26.55 22.78 -34.65
C LEU A 2 -27.93 23.36 -34.33
N LEU A 3 -28.22 23.52 -33.05
CA LEU A 3 -29.41 24.23 -32.61
C LEU A 3 -29.30 25.73 -33.00
N PRO A 4 -30.43 26.38 -33.34
CA PRO A 4 -30.45 27.82 -33.57
C PRO A 4 -29.99 28.60 -32.32
N GLU A 5 -29.26 29.69 -32.51
CA GLU A 5 -28.74 30.55 -31.43
C GLU A 5 -29.84 31.01 -30.46
N SER A 6 -31.02 31.35 -31.00
CA SER A 6 -32.18 31.77 -30.21
C SER A 6 -32.64 30.73 -29.19
N VAL A 7 -32.42 29.44 -29.45
CA VAL A 7 -32.75 28.36 -28.52
C VAL A 7 -31.72 28.28 -27.40
N LEU A 8 -30.42 28.42 -27.72
CA LEU A 8 -29.34 28.38 -26.73
C LEU A 8 -29.41 29.55 -25.73
N GLN A 9 -29.85 30.72 -26.20
CA GLN A 9 -29.97 31.93 -25.38
C GLN A 9 -31.30 32.00 -24.61
N SER A 10 -32.19 31.02 -24.78
CA SER A 10 -33.47 31.01 -24.08
C SER A 10 -33.32 30.63 -22.61
N ASP A 11 -34.08 31.28 -21.73
CA ASP A 11 -34.09 31.01 -20.29
C ASP A 11 -34.50 29.56 -19.98
N PHE A 12 -35.46 29.01 -20.75
CA PHE A 12 -35.92 27.64 -20.58
C PHE A 12 -34.79 26.62 -20.85
N PHE A 13 -34.00 26.86 -21.90
CA PHE A 13 -32.82 26.04 -22.17
C PHE A 13 -31.77 26.19 -21.07
N ALA A 14 -31.53 27.40 -20.56
CA ALA A 14 -30.59 27.63 -19.47
C ALA A 14 -30.98 26.87 -18.20
N ILE A 15 -32.27 26.83 -17.83
CA ILE A 15 -32.77 26.05 -16.70
C ILE A 15 -32.48 24.56 -16.89
N LEU A 16 -32.86 24.00 -18.05
CA LEU A 16 -32.61 22.59 -18.39
C LEU A 16 -31.11 22.25 -18.39
N ALA A 17 -30.31 23.09 -19.03
CA ALA A 17 -28.86 22.93 -19.10
C ALA A 17 -28.24 22.96 -17.70
N THR A 18 -28.74 23.81 -16.81
CA THR A 18 -28.27 23.89 -15.42
C THR A 18 -28.57 22.61 -14.65
N PHE A 19 -29.77 22.03 -14.78
CA PHE A 19 -30.10 20.73 -14.16
C PHE A 19 -29.18 19.62 -14.65
N VAL A 20 -28.95 19.54 -15.97
CA VAL A 20 -28.05 18.55 -16.58
C VAL A 20 -26.62 18.77 -16.10
N ALA A 21 -26.15 20.03 -16.06
CA ALA A 21 -24.83 20.38 -15.59
C ALA A 21 -24.62 19.97 -14.13
N ILE A 22 -25.58 20.27 -13.24
CA ILE A 22 -25.51 19.89 -11.82
C ILE A 22 -25.44 18.37 -11.67
N ASN A 23 -26.32 17.63 -12.33
CA ASN A 23 -26.32 16.16 -12.25
C ASN A 23 -25.00 15.58 -12.77
N THR A 24 -24.53 16.07 -13.91
CA THR A 24 -23.30 15.61 -14.56
C THR A 24 -22.08 15.91 -13.70
N VAL A 25 -21.94 17.13 -13.19
CA VAL A 25 -20.81 17.54 -12.33
C VAL A 25 -20.81 16.74 -11.03
N MET A 26 -21.98 16.58 -10.40
CA MET A 26 -22.11 15.77 -9.18
C MET A 26 -21.70 14.32 -9.43
N TYR A 27 -22.23 13.71 -10.48
CA TYR A 27 -21.91 12.33 -10.81
C TYR A 27 -20.45 12.16 -11.22
N ALA A 28 -19.91 13.07 -12.03
CA ALA A 28 -18.50 13.07 -12.43
C ALA A 28 -17.57 13.21 -11.21
N ALA A 29 -17.89 14.09 -10.26
CA ALA A 29 -17.12 14.23 -9.03
C ALA A 29 -17.12 12.92 -8.22
N LEU A 30 -18.28 12.28 -8.07
CA LEU A 30 -18.39 10.98 -7.40
C LEU A 30 -17.66 9.87 -8.16
N ALA A 31 -17.76 9.85 -9.49
CA ALA A 31 -17.07 8.90 -10.34
C ALA A 31 -15.56 9.05 -10.17
N ILE A 32 -15.02 10.27 -10.26
CA ILE A 32 -13.60 10.55 -10.04
C ILE A 32 -13.18 10.09 -8.64
N ALA A 33 -13.91 10.51 -7.60
CA ALA A 33 -13.63 10.12 -6.23
C ALA A 33 -13.65 8.59 -6.01
N LYS A 34 -14.54 7.88 -6.71
CA LYS A 34 -14.69 6.42 -6.62
C LYS A 34 -13.71 5.65 -7.50
N THR A 35 -13.29 6.22 -8.64
CA THR A 35 -12.26 5.65 -9.53
C THR A 35 -10.85 5.78 -8.96
N LEU A 36 -10.64 6.73 -8.05
CA LEU A 36 -9.38 6.78 -7.30
C LEU A 36 -9.28 5.48 -6.48
N PRO A 37 -8.30 4.60 -6.77
CA PRO A 37 -8.03 3.47 -5.90
C PRO A 37 -7.81 4.05 -4.51
N ARG A 38 -8.43 3.45 -3.48
CA ARG A 38 -8.41 3.93 -2.09
C ARG A 38 -6.96 4.19 -1.67
N VAL A 39 -6.48 5.42 -1.87
CA VAL A 39 -5.09 5.78 -1.59
C VAL A 39 -5.03 5.89 -0.08
N TYR A 40 -4.68 4.78 0.56
CA TYR A 40 -4.46 4.74 1.99
C TYR A 40 -3.31 5.72 2.26
N LEU A 41 -3.60 6.88 2.85
CA LEU A 41 -2.54 7.83 3.25
C LEU A 41 -1.48 7.15 4.14
N GLY A 42 -1.86 6.09 4.86
CA GLY A 42 -0.94 5.26 5.64
C GLY A 42 0.01 4.38 4.83
N ASP A 43 -0.26 4.10 3.56
CA ASP A 43 0.59 3.31 2.66
C ASP A 43 1.57 4.21 1.88
N LEU A 44 1.29 5.53 1.83
CA LEU A 44 2.19 6.57 1.32
C LEU A 44 3.27 6.98 2.33
N LEU A 45 3.05 6.74 3.62
CA LEU A 45 4.11 6.80 4.63
C LEU A 45 4.83 5.46 4.58
N PRO A 46 6.13 5.41 4.19
CA PRO A 46 6.91 4.19 4.36
C PRO A 46 7.03 3.93 5.85
N GLY A 47 6.08 3.15 6.38
CA GLY A 47 6.15 2.58 7.71
C GLY A 47 7.50 1.90 7.79
N GLN A 48 8.32 2.38 8.72
CA GLN A 48 9.66 1.90 9.00
C GLN A 48 9.66 0.38 9.00
N ARG A 49 9.98 -0.23 7.87
CA ARG A 49 10.10 -1.68 7.68
C ARG A 49 11.32 -2.15 8.47
N ARG A 50 11.22 -2.14 9.80
CA ARG A 50 12.05 -2.95 10.69
C ARG A 50 11.48 -4.37 10.68
N ARG A 51 11.52 -5.03 9.53
CA ARG A 51 11.64 -6.49 9.53
C ARG A 51 13.12 -6.80 9.59
N PHE A 52 13.67 -6.64 10.79
CA PHE A 52 14.91 -7.31 11.18
C PHE A 52 14.52 -8.76 11.52
N GLU A 53 14.02 -9.48 10.51
CA GLU A 53 13.89 -10.93 10.61
C GLU A 53 15.29 -11.48 10.42
N THR A 54 15.99 -11.78 11.51
CA THR A 54 17.20 -12.60 11.46
C THR A 54 16.77 -14.00 11.03
N ARG A 55 16.78 -14.23 9.71
CA ARG A 55 16.62 -15.56 9.12
C ARG A 55 17.98 -16.25 9.11
N SER A 56 18.55 -16.50 10.29
CA SER A 56 19.68 -17.40 10.41
C SER A 56 19.17 -18.84 10.26
N ILE A 57 19.84 -19.61 9.39
CA ILE A 57 19.62 -21.05 9.18
C ILE A 57 20.49 -21.90 10.10
N TYR A 58 21.27 -21.25 10.97
CA TYR A 58 22.15 -21.90 11.93
C TYR A 58 21.44 -21.98 13.29
N PRO A 59 21.41 -23.16 13.93
CA PRO A 59 20.97 -23.26 15.31
C PRO A 59 21.97 -22.52 16.21
N GLU A 60 21.46 -21.67 17.10
CA GLU A 60 22.25 -21.07 18.17
C GLU A 60 22.83 -22.21 19.01
N THR A 61 24.12 -22.51 18.80
CA THR A 61 24.78 -23.61 19.50
C THR A 61 25.03 -23.13 20.93
N PRO A 62 24.52 -23.83 21.96
CA PRO A 62 24.80 -23.46 23.34
C PRO A 62 26.32 -23.44 23.59
N PRO A 63 26.85 -22.43 24.30
CA PRO A 63 28.29 -22.29 24.54
C PRO A 63 28.91 -23.48 25.30
N ASP A 64 28.07 -24.33 25.88
CA ASP A 64 28.46 -25.46 26.71
C ASP A 64 28.65 -26.76 25.91
N ALA A 65 28.36 -26.74 24.59
CA ALA A 65 28.34 -27.92 23.73
C ALA A 65 29.67 -28.24 23.01
N ILE A 66 30.78 -27.60 23.39
CA ILE A 66 32.11 -28.00 22.90
C ILE A 66 32.64 -29.11 23.81
N PRO A 67 32.77 -30.37 23.34
CA PRO A 67 33.43 -31.41 24.12
C PRO A 67 34.90 -31.01 24.29
N LYS A 68 35.35 -30.87 25.54
CA LYS A 68 36.78 -30.76 25.86
C LYS A 68 37.45 -32.02 25.36
N GLU A 69 38.09 -31.94 24.20
CA GLU A 69 38.93 -33.02 23.69
C GLU A 69 39.99 -33.37 24.73
N ARG A 70 40.14 -34.68 24.96
CA ARG A 70 41.06 -35.28 25.91
C ARG A 70 42.49 -34.87 25.57
N HIS A 71 43.05 -34.00 26.41
CA HIS A 71 44.49 -33.76 26.45
C HIS A 71 45.08 -34.55 27.62
N GLY A 72 46.04 -35.42 27.31
CA GLY A 72 46.94 -36.00 28.30
C GLY A 72 46.64 -37.47 28.60
N GLU A 73 47.04 -38.33 27.67
CA GLU A 73 47.55 -39.65 28.04
C GLU A 73 48.68 -39.45 29.08
N ALA A 74 48.46 -39.93 30.31
CA ALA A 74 49.54 -40.18 31.25
C ALA A 74 49.56 -41.69 31.52
N PHE A 75 50.25 -42.36 30.62
CA PHE A 75 50.98 -43.61 30.79
C PHE A 75 51.22 -43.99 32.26
N VAL A 76 50.62 -45.09 32.71
CA VAL A 76 51.22 -45.99 33.70
C VAL A 76 50.79 -47.43 33.36
N GLN A 77 51.70 -48.17 32.72
CA GLN A 77 51.88 -49.62 32.87
C GLN A 77 53.32 -49.83 33.38
N PRO A 78 53.67 -50.94 34.02
CA PRO A 78 52.88 -52.13 34.39
C PRO A 78 52.59 -52.27 35.89
#